data_AF-A0A0P9H2F7-F1
#
_entry.id   AF-A0A0P9H2F7-F1
#
_cell.length_a   1.000
_cell.length_b   1.000
_cell.length_c   1.000
_cell.angle_alpha   90.00
_cell.angle_beta   90.00
_cell.angle_gamma   90.00
#
_symmetry.space_group_name_H-M   'P 1'
#
loop_
_entity.id
_entity.type
_entity.pdbx_description
1 polymer ?
#
loop_
_entity_poly.entity_id
_entity_poly.type
_entity_poly.pdbx_seq_one_letter_code
_entity_poly.pdbx_strand_id
1 'polypeptide(L)'
;PPTIAAQMLAHELFRELDDATRAALLAELELIELPAHAQLFAEGAPGDALYIVAGGRLRVLRGAHTIRELGRGEYVGEFALLTGEPRSATVEAARDSNAVRLSQALFERVLQRDPHAMAQLARGIIQRVRTVERSGPPGASVSAFVALPASTNVPLSEFCRQLAAALNAIGPTLHLGSAACDRLFGRAGAAQLPDEHDENSALVGWLAEQEARYRFLVLETDHEWTAWTRRCLRQADRLLIVGRAGDHPAPGAVERARAIKPSIPLLGFHCIP
;
A
#
# COMPACT_ATOMS: atom_id res chain seq x y z
N PRO A 1 -0.87 -12.44 -15.41
CA PRO A 1 -0.40 -11.45 -14.42
C PRO A 1 0.79 -11.99 -13.61
N PRO A 2 1.86 -11.22 -13.38
CA PRO A 2 2.83 -11.61 -12.36
C PRO A 2 2.11 -11.61 -11.01
N THR A 3 1.86 -12.80 -10.47
CA THR A 3 1.25 -13.02 -9.14
C THR A 3 2.03 -12.22 -8.09
N ILE A 4 1.48 -12.01 -6.89
CA ILE A 4 2.23 -11.41 -5.75
C ILE A 4 3.60 -12.10 -5.57
N ALA A 5 3.67 -13.39 -5.89
CA ALA A 5 4.90 -14.16 -6.11
C ALA A 5 5.95 -13.45 -6.98
N ALA A 6 5.62 -13.06 -8.22
CA ALA A 6 6.56 -12.41 -9.13
C ALA A 6 6.99 -11.00 -8.68
N GLN A 7 6.17 -10.28 -7.92
CA GLN A 7 6.57 -9.01 -7.30
C GLN A 7 7.61 -9.22 -6.19
N MET A 8 7.50 -10.32 -5.42
CA MET A 8 8.51 -10.68 -4.43
C MET A 8 9.85 -11.06 -5.05
N LEU A 9 9.86 -11.67 -6.23
CA LEU A 9 11.10 -12.03 -6.90
C LEU A 9 11.94 -10.82 -7.33
N ALA A 10 11.32 -9.65 -7.44
CA ALA A 10 12.00 -8.40 -7.71
C ALA A 10 12.62 -7.76 -6.45
N HIS A 11 12.23 -8.23 -5.26
CA HIS A 11 12.75 -7.74 -3.99
C HIS A 11 14.24 -8.06 -3.88
N GLU A 12 15.02 -7.10 -3.37
CA GLU A 12 16.50 -7.20 -3.33
C GLU A 12 17.00 -8.44 -2.57
N LEU A 13 16.23 -8.90 -1.58
CA LEU A 13 16.51 -10.14 -0.83
C LEU A 13 16.53 -11.42 -1.68
N PHE A 14 15.85 -11.45 -2.82
CA PHE A 14 15.69 -12.66 -3.64
C PHE A 14 16.24 -12.52 -5.06
N ARG A 15 16.73 -11.32 -5.43
CA ARG A 15 17.15 -11.00 -6.80
C ARG A 15 18.35 -11.81 -7.27
N GLU A 16 19.26 -12.15 -6.37
CA GLU A 16 20.50 -12.90 -6.64
C GLU A 16 20.31 -14.43 -6.57
N LEU A 17 19.11 -14.89 -6.18
CA LEU A 17 18.79 -16.32 -6.13
C LEU A 17 18.55 -16.87 -7.53
N ASP A 18 19.07 -18.07 -7.78
CA ASP A 18 18.81 -18.85 -8.99
C ASP A 18 17.31 -19.19 -9.15
N ASP A 19 16.89 -19.43 -10.39
CA ASP A 19 15.47 -19.63 -10.73
C ASP A 19 14.85 -20.83 -10.02
N ALA A 20 15.63 -21.89 -9.73
CA ALA A 20 15.16 -23.08 -9.05
C ALA A 20 14.88 -22.82 -7.56
N THR A 21 15.79 -22.14 -6.88
CA THR A 21 15.65 -21.71 -5.48
C THR A 21 14.52 -20.72 -5.35
N ARG A 22 14.42 -19.82 -6.32
CA ARG A 22 13.36 -18.82 -6.42
C ARG A 22 11.98 -19.47 -6.55
N ALA A 23 11.82 -20.44 -7.44
CA ALA A 23 10.57 -21.18 -7.60
C ALA A 23 10.20 -21.99 -6.34
N ALA A 24 11.18 -22.61 -5.70
CA ALA A 24 10.97 -23.33 -4.43
C ALA A 24 10.53 -22.39 -3.30
N LEU A 25 11.11 -21.19 -3.22
CA LEU A 25 10.71 -20.18 -2.26
C LEU A 25 9.26 -19.73 -2.51
N LEU A 26 8.91 -19.43 -3.75
CA LEU A 26 7.55 -19.03 -4.11
C LEU A 26 6.47 -20.04 -3.70
N ALA A 27 6.79 -21.34 -3.73
CA ALA A 27 5.86 -22.39 -3.35
C ALA A 27 5.56 -22.44 -1.84
N GLU A 28 6.44 -21.86 -1.01
CA GLU A 28 6.35 -21.91 0.45
C GLU A 28 6.02 -20.56 1.09
N LEU A 29 5.88 -19.53 0.29
CA LEU A 29 5.53 -18.19 0.75
C LEU A 29 4.03 -18.11 1.08
N GLU A 30 3.75 -17.53 2.24
CA GLU A 30 2.38 -17.37 2.74
C GLU A 30 1.95 -15.91 2.60
N LEU A 31 0.88 -15.69 1.84
CA LEU A 31 0.28 -14.37 1.68
C LEU A 31 -0.62 -14.05 2.88
N ILE A 32 -0.37 -12.91 3.52
CA ILE A 32 -1.15 -12.37 4.62
C ILE A 32 -1.92 -11.15 4.11
N GLU A 33 -3.23 -11.24 4.10
CA GLU A 33 -4.12 -10.12 3.82
C GLU A 33 -4.52 -9.42 5.12
N LEU A 34 -4.32 -8.10 5.15
CA LEU A 34 -4.55 -7.27 6.32
C LEU A 34 -5.53 -6.15 5.93
N PRO A 35 -6.80 -6.24 6.37
CA PRO A 35 -7.70 -5.09 6.30
C PRO A 35 -7.10 -3.90 7.04
N ALA A 36 -7.45 -2.68 6.64
CA ALA A 36 -7.04 -1.48 7.34
C ALA A 36 -7.34 -1.56 8.86
N HIS A 37 -6.32 -1.26 9.67
CA HIS A 37 -6.25 -1.39 11.15
C HIS A 37 -6.15 -2.81 11.70
N ALA A 38 -6.05 -3.84 10.85
CA ALA A 38 -5.73 -5.18 11.31
C ALA A 38 -4.28 -5.21 11.83
N GLN A 39 -4.10 -5.81 13.01
CA GLN A 39 -2.79 -6.01 13.62
C GLN A 39 -2.11 -7.23 13.00
N LEU A 40 -0.87 -7.05 12.52
CA LEU A 40 -0.02 -8.13 12.03
C LEU A 40 0.62 -8.91 13.18
N PHE A 41 1.20 -8.19 14.15
CA PHE A 41 1.66 -8.76 15.43
C PHE A 41 1.78 -7.67 16.49
N ALA A 42 1.74 -8.08 17.76
CA ALA A 42 1.90 -7.19 18.92
C ALA A 42 3.35 -7.15 19.41
N GLU A 43 3.73 -6.03 20.02
CA GLU A 43 4.92 -5.94 20.87
C GLU A 43 4.90 -7.01 21.97
N GLY A 44 6.06 -7.63 22.23
CA GLY A 44 6.21 -8.71 23.22
C GLY A 44 5.74 -10.09 22.75
N ALA A 45 5.10 -10.21 21.58
CA ALA A 45 4.77 -11.52 21.02
C ALA A 45 6.05 -12.28 20.60
N PRO A 46 6.04 -13.63 20.56
CA PRO A 46 7.12 -14.38 19.93
C PRO A 46 7.21 -14.06 18.43
N GLY A 47 8.41 -14.11 17.85
CA GLY A 47 8.63 -13.83 16.44
C GLY A 47 9.38 -14.94 15.71
N ASP A 48 8.68 -15.69 14.87
CA ASP A 48 9.21 -16.82 14.10
C ASP A 48 9.29 -16.55 12.57
N ALA A 49 9.02 -15.30 12.18
CA ALA A 49 8.95 -14.92 10.78
C ALA A 49 9.31 -13.45 10.54
N LEU A 50 9.74 -13.20 9.31
CA LEU A 50 9.88 -11.89 8.67
C LEU A 50 8.64 -11.65 7.78
N TYR A 51 8.21 -10.39 7.65
CA TYR A 51 7.15 -10.00 6.74
C TYR A 51 7.62 -8.93 5.77
N ILE A 52 7.33 -9.10 4.50
CA ILE A 52 7.64 -8.14 3.43
C ILE A 52 6.32 -7.57 2.90
N VAL A 53 6.20 -6.24 2.84
CA VAL A 53 4.99 -5.59 2.32
C VAL A 53 4.92 -5.78 0.81
N ALA A 54 3.94 -6.55 0.34
CA ALA A 54 3.71 -6.74 -1.09
C ALA A 54 2.86 -5.61 -1.70
N GLY A 55 2.04 -4.95 -0.89
CA GLY A 55 1.13 -3.89 -1.29
C GLY A 55 0.42 -3.28 -0.11
N GLY A 56 -0.01 -2.02 -0.24
CA GLY A 56 -0.58 -1.26 0.87
C GLY A 56 0.47 -0.58 1.76
N ARG A 57 0.14 -0.42 3.04
CA ARG A 57 0.92 0.36 4.01
C ARG A 57 0.74 -0.18 5.42
N LEU A 58 1.84 -0.50 6.09
CA LEU A 58 1.85 -0.87 7.51
C LEU A 58 2.41 0.26 8.37
N ARG A 59 2.05 0.27 9.66
CA ARG A 59 2.59 1.17 10.67
C ARG A 59 3.24 0.35 11.77
N VAL A 60 4.39 0.80 12.22
CA VAL A 60 5.08 0.26 13.39
C VAL A 60 4.81 1.20 14.56
N LEU A 61 4.27 0.65 15.64
CA LEU A 61 3.90 1.37 16.85
C LEU A 61 4.74 0.90 18.03
N ARG A 62 5.13 1.85 18.88
CA ARG A 62 5.64 1.58 20.23
C ARG A 62 4.71 2.28 21.21
N GLY A 63 3.98 1.49 22.00
CA GLY A 63 2.82 2.00 22.73
C GLY A 63 1.79 2.64 21.77
N ALA A 64 1.44 3.90 22.02
CA ALA A 64 0.44 4.63 21.21
C ALA A 64 1.05 5.44 20.04
N HIS A 65 2.37 5.45 19.88
CA HIS A 65 3.03 6.30 18.90
C HIS A 65 3.48 5.52 17.67
N THR A 66 3.09 5.99 16.48
CA THR A 66 3.66 5.51 15.22
C THR A 66 5.10 5.98 15.12
N ILE A 67 6.03 5.03 15.13
CA ILE A 67 7.47 5.30 15.00
C ILE A 67 7.96 5.17 13.57
N ARG A 68 7.21 4.44 12.72
CA ARG A 68 7.54 4.22 11.31
C ARG A 68 6.32 3.79 10.50
N GLU A 69 6.29 4.15 9.24
CA GLU A 69 5.41 3.53 8.25
C GLU A 69 6.25 2.70 7.27
N LEU A 70 5.66 1.61 6.78
CA LEU A 70 6.28 0.66 5.86
C LEU A 70 5.42 0.59 4.61
N GLY A 71 6.01 0.96 3.48
CA GLY A 71 5.44 0.78 2.16
C GLY A 71 5.90 -0.51 1.50
N ARG A 72 5.45 -0.70 0.26
CA ARG A 72 5.80 -1.84 -0.56
C ARG A 72 7.31 -2.06 -0.68
N GLY A 73 7.73 -3.31 -0.54
CA GLY A 73 9.13 -3.73 -0.58
C GLY A 73 9.92 -3.42 0.69
N GLU A 74 9.31 -2.79 1.68
CA GLU A 74 9.89 -2.72 3.02
C GLU A 74 9.47 -3.96 3.83
N TYR A 75 10.22 -4.25 4.88
CA TYR A 75 10.02 -5.45 5.68
C TYR A 75 10.15 -5.20 7.18
N VAL A 76 9.59 -6.12 7.96
CA VAL A 76 9.53 -6.01 9.42
C VAL A 76 9.49 -7.37 10.10
N GLY A 77 9.99 -7.41 11.33
CA GLY A 77 10.04 -8.62 12.15
C GLY A 77 11.38 -9.35 12.07
N GLU A 78 12.32 -8.81 11.32
CA GLU A 78 13.70 -9.31 11.19
C GLU A 78 14.45 -9.36 12.52
N PHE A 79 14.17 -8.44 13.44
CA PHE A 79 14.88 -8.39 14.71
C PHE A 79 14.61 -9.64 15.54
N ALA A 80 13.32 -9.90 15.83
CA ALA A 80 12.90 -11.11 16.55
C ALA A 80 13.34 -12.40 15.84
N LEU A 81 13.29 -12.42 14.50
CA LEU A 81 13.75 -13.57 13.71
C LEU A 81 15.25 -13.86 13.89
N LEU A 82 16.08 -12.81 13.97
CA LEU A 82 17.53 -12.93 14.04
C LEU A 82 18.06 -13.10 15.46
N THR A 83 17.43 -12.47 16.45
CA THR A 83 17.88 -12.49 17.84
C THR A 83 17.19 -13.57 18.68
N GLY A 84 16.04 -14.08 18.23
CA GLY A 84 15.16 -14.92 19.03
C GLY A 84 14.44 -14.17 20.16
N GLU A 85 14.58 -12.85 20.24
CA GLU A 85 13.88 -12.02 21.22
C GLU A 85 12.42 -11.78 20.81
N PRO A 86 11.52 -11.44 21.76
CA PRO A 86 10.16 -11.03 21.43
C PRO A 86 10.10 -9.83 20.47
N ARG A 87 8.96 -9.66 19.80
CA ARG A 87 8.70 -8.51 18.91
C ARG A 87 8.91 -7.19 19.65
N SER A 88 9.77 -6.33 19.11
CA SER A 88 10.16 -5.05 19.73
C SER A 88 9.15 -3.90 19.56
N ALA A 89 8.06 -4.13 18.83
CA ALA A 89 7.04 -3.15 18.48
C ALA A 89 5.79 -3.87 17.94
N THR A 90 4.64 -3.20 18.03
CA THR A 90 3.40 -3.62 17.37
C THR A 90 3.43 -3.19 15.90
N VAL A 91 2.86 -4.01 15.01
CA VAL A 91 2.67 -3.66 13.60
C VAL A 91 1.22 -3.85 13.22
N GLU A 92 0.64 -2.84 12.58
CA GLU A 92 -0.74 -2.86 12.07
C GLU A 92 -0.81 -2.32 10.64
N ALA A 93 -1.89 -2.62 9.94
CA ALA A 93 -2.16 -2.06 8.63
C ALA A 93 -2.71 -0.63 8.73
N ALA A 94 -2.07 0.32 8.04
CA ALA A 94 -2.56 1.69 7.91
C ALA A 94 -3.81 1.77 7.01
N ARG A 95 -3.80 0.95 5.97
CA ARG A 95 -4.82 0.80 4.93
C ARG A 95 -4.88 -0.68 4.52
N ASP A 96 -5.80 -1.07 3.65
CA ASP A 96 -5.83 -2.45 3.18
C ASP A 96 -4.48 -2.82 2.56
N SER A 97 -3.87 -3.87 3.10
CA SER A 97 -2.49 -4.23 2.84
C SER A 97 -2.36 -5.73 2.63
N ASN A 98 -1.33 -6.12 1.91
CA ASN A 98 -0.89 -7.49 1.86
C ASN A 98 0.61 -7.56 2.16
N ALA A 99 0.96 -8.58 2.93
CA ALA A 99 2.33 -8.87 3.28
C ALA A 99 2.61 -10.33 2.98
N VAL A 100 3.85 -10.65 2.69
CA VAL A 100 4.25 -12.04 2.56
C VAL A 100 5.08 -12.44 3.76
N ARG A 101 4.68 -13.53 4.38
CA ARG A 101 5.35 -14.14 5.52
C ARG A 101 6.46 -15.06 5.04
N LEU A 102 7.67 -14.80 5.53
CA LEU A 102 8.85 -15.64 5.36
C LEU A 102 9.17 -16.26 6.73
N SER A 103 8.88 -17.55 6.88
CA SER A 103 9.16 -18.28 8.12
C SER A 103 10.65 -18.37 8.39
N GLN A 104 11.03 -18.58 9.65
CA GLN A 104 12.42 -18.79 10.05
C GLN A 104 13.10 -19.91 9.26
N ALA A 105 12.44 -21.06 9.10
CA ALA A 105 12.97 -22.18 8.34
C ALA A 105 13.19 -21.84 6.86
N LEU A 106 12.33 -21.00 6.27
CA LEU A 106 12.49 -20.55 4.89
C LEU A 106 13.63 -19.52 4.79
N PHE A 107 13.70 -18.59 5.73
CA PHE A 107 14.78 -17.59 5.84
C PHE A 107 16.16 -18.24 6.00
N GLU A 108 16.31 -19.21 6.90
CA GLU A 108 17.57 -19.94 7.10
C GLU A 108 18.01 -20.68 5.84
N ARG A 109 17.08 -21.28 5.08
CA ARG A 109 17.39 -21.91 3.80
C ARG A 109 17.83 -20.92 2.74
N VAL A 110 17.23 -19.72 2.69
CA VAL A 110 17.70 -18.64 1.80
C VAL A 110 19.13 -18.28 2.14
N LEU A 111 19.42 -18.08 3.43
CA LEU A 111 20.77 -17.74 3.91
C LEU A 111 21.81 -18.81 3.62
N GLN A 112 21.44 -20.10 3.72
CA GLN A 112 22.33 -21.21 3.40
C GLN A 112 22.65 -21.29 1.91
N ARG A 113 21.70 -20.93 1.05
CA ARG A 113 21.87 -20.97 -0.41
C ARG A 113 22.57 -19.75 -0.96
N ASP A 114 22.36 -18.59 -0.34
CA ASP A 114 22.97 -17.33 -0.74
C ASP A 114 23.60 -16.61 0.46
N PRO A 115 24.91 -16.78 0.67
CA PRO A 115 25.65 -16.05 1.69
C PRO A 115 25.62 -14.52 1.51
N HIS A 116 25.38 -14.00 0.30
CA HIS A 116 25.26 -12.56 0.05
C HIS A 116 23.93 -11.97 0.54
N ALA A 117 22.87 -12.77 0.65
CA ALA A 117 21.60 -12.35 1.21
C ALA A 117 21.75 -11.84 2.65
N MET A 118 22.62 -12.46 3.46
CA MET A 118 22.93 -12.00 4.82
C MET A 118 23.55 -10.61 4.84
N ALA A 119 24.47 -10.32 3.91
CA ALA A 119 25.11 -9.02 3.82
C ALA A 119 24.10 -7.92 3.45
N GLN A 120 23.10 -8.23 2.61
CA GLN A 120 22.03 -7.30 2.25
C GLN A 120 21.07 -7.05 3.42
N LEU A 121 20.69 -8.10 4.16
CA LEU A 121 19.91 -7.98 5.39
C LEU A 121 20.64 -7.14 6.43
N ALA A 122 21.91 -7.42 6.67
CA ALA A 122 22.76 -6.68 7.60
C ALA A 122 22.87 -5.21 7.19
N ARG A 123 23.09 -4.90 5.90
CA ARG A 123 23.06 -3.52 5.40
C ARG A 123 21.72 -2.86 5.65
N GLY A 124 20.61 -3.55 5.41
CA GLY A 124 19.27 -3.05 5.70
C GLY A 124 19.07 -2.74 7.20
N ILE A 125 19.55 -3.60 8.10
CA ILE A 125 19.52 -3.38 9.55
C ILE A 125 20.39 -2.18 9.93
N ILE A 126 21.60 -2.09 9.40
CA ILE A 126 22.54 -0.99 9.68
C ILE A 126 21.97 0.34 9.17
N GLN A 127 21.37 0.35 7.98
CA GLN A 127 20.65 1.53 7.48
C GLN A 127 19.47 1.88 8.40
N ARG A 128 18.75 0.90 8.93
CA ARG A 128 17.67 1.13 9.90
C ARG A 128 18.16 1.79 11.19
N VAL A 129 19.28 1.35 11.78
CA VAL A 129 19.86 1.98 12.97
C VAL A 129 20.23 3.45 12.70
N ARG A 130 20.76 3.75 11.50
CA ARG A 130 21.11 5.12 11.10
C ARG A 130 19.90 6.03 10.84
N THR A 131 18.76 5.46 10.45
CA THR A 131 17.53 6.23 10.18
C THR A 131 16.78 6.59 11.46
N VAL A 132 16.92 5.80 12.54
CA VAL A 132 16.36 6.15 13.87
C VAL A 132 16.95 7.46 14.43
N GLU A 133 18.16 7.83 14.03
CA GLU A 133 18.80 9.09 14.43
C GLU A 133 18.42 10.29 13.53
N ARG A 134 17.71 10.06 12.42
CA ARG A 134 17.25 11.10 11.49
C ARG A 134 15.73 11.15 11.48
N SER A 135 15.15 11.53 12.62
CA SER A 135 13.74 11.96 12.71
C SER A 135 13.53 13.27 11.93
N GLY A 136 13.53 13.17 10.60
CA GLY A 136 12.79 14.07 9.72
C GLY A 136 11.42 13.47 9.41
N PRO A 137 10.45 14.26 8.92
CA PRO A 137 9.11 13.76 8.59
C PRO A 137 9.21 12.57 7.62
N PRO A 138 8.36 11.53 7.78
CA PRO A 138 8.51 10.25 7.10
C PRO A 138 8.67 10.43 5.58
N GLY A 139 9.82 10.00 5.08
CA GLY A 139 10.21 10.12 3.68
C GLY A 139 9.32 9.29 2.75
N ALA A 140 8.39 9.99 2.10
CA ALA A 140 7.70 9.72 0.83
C ALA A 140 7.79 8.30 0.21
N SER A 141 7.26 7.31 0.91
CA SER A 141 6.58 6.16 0.28
C SER A 141 5.40 6.67 -0.58
N VAL A 142 5.09 5.97 -1.69
CA VAL A 142 4.04 6.29 -2.68
C VAL A 142 2.81 6.96 -2.05
N SER A 143 2.40 8.12 -2.59
CA SER A 143 1.23 8.86 -2.11
C SER A 143 0.04 8.61 -3.04
N ALA A 144 -0.90 7.77 -2.60
CA ALA A 144 -2.19 7.60 -3.23
C ALA A 144 -3.11 8.77 -2.81
N PHE A 145 -3.34 9.70 -3.74
CA PHE A 145 -4.29 10.79 -3.61
C PHE A 145 -5.64 10.33 -4.13
N VAL A 146 -6.66 10.38 -3.28
CA VAL A 146 -8.04 10.07 -3.69
C VAL A 146 -8.81 11.37 -3.79
N ALA A 147 -9.39 11.63 -4.96
CA ALA A 147 -10.23 12.80 -5.19
C ALA A 147 -11.70 12.40 -5.12
N LEU A 148 -12.43 13.03 -4.20
CA LEU A 148 -13.83 12.76 -3.89
C LEU A 148 -14.66 14.01 -4.19
N PRO A 149 -15.75 13.89 -4.97
CA PRO A 149 -16.57 15.04 -5.33
C PRO A 149 -17.52 15.41 -4.19
N ALA A 150 -17.54 16.69 -3.82
CA ALA A 150 -18.47 17.23 -2.84
C ALA A 150 -19.91 17.33 -3.37
N SER A 151 -20.07 17.43 -4.70
CA SER A 151 -21.38 17.49 -5.37
C SER A 151 -21.35 16.74 -6.71
N THR A 152 -22.52 16.49 -7.30
CA THR A 152 -22.64 15.82 -8.61
C THR A 152 -22.13 16.66 -9.78
N ASN A 153 -21.95 17.97 -9.59
CA ASN A 153 -21.61 18.92 -10.66
C ASN A 153 -20.12 19.33 -10.66
N VAL A 154 -19.31 18.69 -9.82
CA VAL A 154 -17.87 18.94 -9.73
C VAL A 154 -17.18 18.37 -10.98
N PRO A 155 -16.37 19.13 -11.72
CA PRO A 155 -15.58 18.61 -12.83
C PRO A 155 -14.37 17.82 -12.31
N LEU A 156 -14.64 16.68 -11.65
CA LEU A 156 -13.66 15.90 -10.91
C LEU A 156 -12.54 15.38 -11.81
N SER A 157 -12.88 14.89 -13.00
CA SER A 157 -11.90 14.37 -13.96
C SER A 157 -10.90 15.43 -14.40
N GLU A 158 -11.34 16.68 -14.55
CA GLU A 158 -10.48 17.79 -14.93
C GLU A 158 -9.49 18.14 -13.79
N PHE A 159 -10.00 18.19 -12.55
CA PHE A 159 -9.16 18.38 -11.37
C PHE A 159 -8.11 17.27 -11.23
N CYS A 160 -8.52 16.00 -11.34
CA CYS A 160 -7.63 14.85 -11.24
C CYS A 160 -6.55 14.87 -12.32
N ARG A 161 -6.92 15.26 -13.55
CA ARG A 161 -5.98 15.41 -14.67
C ARG A 161 -4.95 16.51 -14.41
N GLN A 162 -5.37 17.65 -13.88
CA GLN A 162 -4.46 18.75 -13.52
C GLN A 162 -3.54 18.36 -12.36
N LEU A 163 -4.08 17.73 -11.33
CA LEU A 163 -3.31 17.23 -10.19
C LEU A 163 -2.26 16.20 -10.64
N ALA A 164 -2.66 15.25 -11.48
CA ALA A 164 -1.76 14.24 -12.02
C ALA A 164 -0.65 14.86 -12.88
N ALA A 165 -0.97 15.86 -13.71
CA ALA A 165 0.03 16.58 -14.49
C ALA A 165 1.04 17.34 -13.60
N ALA A 166 0.57 17.97 -12.52
CA ALA A 166 1.43 18.67 -11.57
C ALA A 166 2.35 17.70 -10.81
N LEU A 167 1.81 16.58 -10.32
CA LEU A 167 2.59 15.54 -9.63
C LEU A 167 3.58 14.85 -10.58
N ASN A 168 3.24 14.71 -11.85
CA ASN A 168 4.13 14.10 -12.84
C ASN A 168 5.42 14.89 -13.06
N ALA A 169 5.43 16.21 -12.77
CA ALA A 169 6.65 17.02 -12.77
C ALA A 169 7.63 16.63 -11.64
N ILE A 170 7.14 15.99 -10.58
CA ILE A 170 7.93 15.55 -9.41
C ILE A 170 8.32 14.07 -9.56
N GLY A 171 7.47 13.25 -10.18
CA GLY A 171 7.80 11.86 -10.52
C GLY A 171 6.63 11.10 -11.16
N PRO A 172 6.88 9.86 -11.64
CA PRO A 172 5.91 9.11 -12.44
C PRO A 172 4.55 9.02 -11.75
N THR A 173 3.50 9.51 -12.41
CA THR A 173 2.15 9.58 -11.84
C THR A 173 1.15 8.86 -12.72
N LEU A 174 0.25 8.08 -12.10
CA LEU A 174 -0.89 7.47 -12.77
C LEU A 174 -2.19 8.09 -12.26
N HIS A 175 -3.04 8.53 -13.19
CA HIS A 175 -4.42 8.91 -12.91
C HIS A 175 -5.34 7.76 -13.31
N LEU A 176 -6.21 7.34 -12.37
CA LEU A 176 -7.09 6.20 -12.55
C LEU A 176 -8.51 6.51 -12.03
N GLY A 177 -9.48 6.56 -12.95
CA GLY A 177 -10.91 6.47 -12.64
C GLY A 177 -11.48 5.10 -13.01
N SER A 178 -12.74 4.82 -12.70
CA SER A 178 -13.40 3.52 -12.94
C SER A 178 -13.29 3.07 -14.41
N ALA A 179 -13.61 3.95 -15.37
CA ALA A 179 -13.49 3.64 -16.79
C ALA A 179 -12.03 3.45 -17.25
N ALA A 180 -11.06 4.13 -16.64
CA ALA A 180 -9.64 3.96 -16.97
C ALA A 180 -9.11 2.63 -16.40
N CYS A 181 -9.56 2.25 -15.20
CA CYS A 181 -9.30 0.96 -14.58
C CYS A 181 -9.75 -0.19 -15.48
N ASP A 182 -11.01 -0.18 -15.93
CA ASP A 182 -11.56 -1.20 -16.83
C ASP A 182 -10.74 -1.37 -18.12
N ARG A 183 -10.36 -0.24 -18.75
CA ARG A 183 -9.56 -0.25 -19.99
C ARG A 183 -8.16 -0.80 -19.78
N LEU A 184 -7.47 -0.36 -18.71
CA LEU A 184 -6.08 -0.75 -18.46
C LEU A 184 -5.97 -2.17 -17.91
N PHE A 185 -6.95 -2.62 -17.14
CA PHE A 185 -7.06 -4.00 -16.69
C PHE A 185 -7.51 -4.95 -17.81
N GLY A 186 -8.26 -4.45 -18.80
CA GLY A 186 -8.70 -5.20 -19.98
C GLY A 186 -10.03 -5.93 -19.79
N ARG A 187 -10.86 -5.53 -18.82
CA ARG A 187 -12.20 -6.08 -18.57
C ARG A 187 -13.19 -4.98 -18.24
N ALA A 188 -14.27 -4.89 -19.01
CA ALA A 188 -15.37 -3.98 -18.72
C ALA A 188 -16.05 -4.34 -17.40
N GLY A 189 -16.30 -3.35 -16.54
CA GLY A 189 -16.92 -3.51 -15.23
C GLY A 189 -15.96 -4.03 -14.14
N ALA A 190 -14.66 -4.18 -14.42
CA ALA A 190 -13.68 -4.63 -13.43
C ALA A 190 -13.66 -3.74 -12.19
N ALA A 191 -13.69 -2.41 -12.37
CA ALA A 191 -13.75 -1.44 -11.31
C ALA A 191 -14.95 -1.64 -10.36
N GLN A 192 -16.03 -2.24 -10.86
CA GLN A 192 -17.27 -2.47 -10.10
C GLN A 192 -17.41 -3.89 -9.55
N LEU A 193 -16.37 -4.73 -9.65
CA LEU A 193 -16.40 -6.08 -9.09
C LEU A 193 -16.64 -6.05 -7.57
N PRO A 194 -17.60 -6.84 -7.06
CA PRO A 194 -17.78 -7.07 -5.64
C PRO A 194 -16.53 -7.67 -5.00
N ASP A 195 -16.36 -7.43 -3.69
CA ASP A 195 -15.18 -7.92 -2.95
C ASP A 195 -15.06 -9.45 -2.97
N GLU A 196 -16.20 -10.16 -2.97
CA GLU A 196 -16.32 -11.63 -2.96
C GLU A 196 -16.11 -12.29 -4.33
N HIS A 197 -15.96 -11.52 -5.41
CA HIS A 197 -15.85 -12.09 -6.75
C HIS A 197 -14.42 -12.62 -6.99
N ASP A 198 -14.30 -13.85 -7.53
CA ASP A 198 -13.00 -14.53 -7.75
C ASP A 198 -11.93 -13.68 -8.49
N GLU A 199 -12.33 -12.87 -9.46
CA GLU A 199 -11.42 -12.02 -10.23
C GLU A 199 -11.03 -10.72 -9.51
N ASN A 200 -11.66 -10.39 -8.38
CA ASN A 200 -11.31 -9.22 -7.58
C ASN A 200 -9.88 -9.31 -7.06
N SER A 201 -9.41 -10.50 -6.69
CA SER A 201 -8.01 -10.70 -6.26
C SER A 201 -7.01 -10.37 -7.36
N ALA A 202 -7.34 -10.66 -8.62
CA ALA A 202 -6.50 -10.29 -9.77
C ALA A 202 -6.47 -8.76 -9.98
N LEU A 203 -7.62 -8.09 -9.83
CA LEU A 203 -7.70 -6.63 -9.89
C LEU A 203 -6.91 -5.96 -8.75
N VAL A 204 -7.03 -6.46 -7.52
CA VAL A 204 -6.29 -5.98 -6.36
C VAL A 204 -4.79 -6.13 -6.58
N GLY A 205 -4.35 -7.30 -7.08
CA GLY A 205 -2.95 -7.52 -7.46
C GLY A 205 -2.46 -6.54 -8.53
N TRP A 206 -3.27 -6.31 -9.57
CA TRP A 206 -2.94 -5.35 -10.62
C TRP A 206 -2.85 -3.90 -10.12
N LEU A 207 -3.73 -3.48 -9.21
CA LEU A 207 -3.64 -2.15 -8.58
C LEU A 207 -2.36 -2.01 -7.76
N ALA A 208 -1.96 -3.06 -7.03
CA ALA A 208 -0.68 -3.09 -6.32
C ALA A 208 0.52 -3.01 -7.29
N GLU A 209 0.43 -3.59 -8.50
CA GLU A 209 1.44 -3.39 -9.56
C GLU A 209 1.51 -1.93 -10.02
N GLN A 210 0.39 -1.20 -10.05
CA GLN A 210 0.42 0.21 -10.41
C GLN A 210 1.02 1.05 -9.28
N GLU A 211 0.67 0.77 -8.02
CA GLU A 211 1.36 1.34 -6.85
C GLU A 211 2.87 1.06 -6.87
N ALA A 212 3.28 -0.06 -7.45
CA ALA A 212 4.68 -0.40 -7.61
C ALA A 212 5.42 0.44 -8.63
N ARG A 213 4.74 0.77 -9.73
CA ARG A 213 5.32 1.38 -10.92
C ARG A 213 5.34 2.91 -10.84
N TYR A 214 4.39 3.51 -10.15
CA TYR A 214 4.21 4.96 -10.10
C TYR A 214 4.56 5.50 -8.71
N ARG A 215 5.24 6.64 -8.69
CA ARG A 215 5.55 7.38 -7.47
C ARG A 215 4.28 7.96 -6.84
N PHE A 216 3.32 8.36 -7.67
CA PHE A 216 2.04 8.92 -7.25
C PHE A 216 0.89 8.22 -7.97
N LEU A 217 -0.17 7.92 -7.23
CA LEU A 217 -1.45 7.51 -7.80
C LEU A 217 -2.50 8.57 -7.49
N VAL A 218 -3.22 9.02 -8.51
CA VAL A 218 -4.39 9.87 -8.37
C VAL A 218 -5.60 9.02 -8.72
N LEU A 219 -6.36 8.62 -7.69
CA LEU A 219 -7.56 7.82 -7.83
C LEU A 219 -8.77 8.76 -7.86
N GLU A 220 -9.50 8.73 -8.97
CA GLU A 220 -10.75 9.46 -9.17
C GLU A 220 -11.92 8.58 -8.78
N THR A 221 -12.70 8.97 -7.77
CA THR A 221 -13.90 8.22 -7.38
C THR A 221 -15.04 8.47 -8.36
N ASP A 222 -16.04 7.59 -8.36
CA ASP A 222 -17.31 7.90 -9.02
C ASP A 222 -18.06 8.98 -8.20
N HIS A 223 -19.03 9.66 -8.81
CA HIS A 223 -19.90 10.62 -8.12
C HIS A 223 -20.88 9.95 -7.14
N GLU A 224 -21.04 8.64 -7.24
CA GLU A 224 -21.91 7.82 -6.41
C GLU A 224 -21.10 6.84 -5.54
N TRP A 225 -21.79 6.21 -4.57
CA TRP A 225 -21.21 5.22 -3.69
C TRP A 225 -21.10 3.85 -4.37
N THR A 226 -20.09 3.68 -5.20
CA THR A 226 -19.85 2.47 -6.00
C THR A 226 -18.83 1.52 -5.34
N ALA A 227 -18.58 0.35 -5.94
CA ALA A 227 -17.49 -0.52 -5.49
C ALA A 227 -16.12 0.11 -5.78
N TRP A 228 -15.99 0.83 -6.90
CA TRP A 228 -14.80 1.61 -7.22
C TRP A 228 -14.52 2.71 -6.19
N THR A 229 -15.54 3.51 -5.83
CA THR A 229 -15.41 4.58 -4.82
C THR A 229 -14.94 4.01 -3.47
N ARG A 230 -15.54 2.89 -3.02
CA ARG A 230 -15.08 2.18 -1.81
C ARG A 230 -13.63 1.73 -1.91
N ARG A 231 -13.24 1.13 -3.03
CA ARG A 231 -11.87 0.65 -3.27
C ARG A 231 -10.85 1.80 -3.20
N CYS A 232 -11.14 2.93 -3.84
CA CYS A 232 -10.29 4.12 -3.78
C CYS A 232 -10.09 4.58 -2.33
N LEU A 233 -11.18 4.68 -1.57
CA LEU A 233 -11.12 5.12 -0.18
C LEU A 233 -10.31 4.18 0.73
N ARG A 234 -10.35 2.86 0.48
CA ARG A 234 -9.54 1.88 1.21
C ARG A 234 -8.04 2.01 0.91
N GLN A 235 -7.67 2.59 -0.23
CA GLN A 235 -6.28 2.81 -0.64
C GLN A 235 -5.78 4.23 -0.32
N ALA A 236 -6.63 5.15 0.13
CA ALA A 236 -6.27 6.56 0.30
C ALA A 236 -5.13 6.78 1.31
N ASP A 237 -4.02 7.36 0.86
CA ASP A 237 -3.03 7.97 1.77
C ASP A 237 -3.39 9.41 2.10
N ARG A 238 -4.01 10.10 1.14
CA ARG A 238 -4.53 11.48 1.24
C ARG A 238 -5.89 11.55 0.57
N LEU A 239 -6.86 12.13 1.26
CA LEU A 239 -8.18 12.40 0.70
C LEU A 239 -8.31 13.89 0.35
N LEU A 240 -8.73 14.15 -0.88
CA LEU A 240 -9.02 15.48 -1.41
C LEU A 240 -10.51 15.57 -1.66
N ILE A 241 -11.17 16.49 -0.97
CA ILE A 241 -12.58 16.80 -1.22
C ILE A 241 -12.63 17.97 -2.20
N VAL A 242 -13.22 17.73 -3.36
CA VAL A 242 -13.26 18.68 -4.47
C VAL A 242 -14.66 19.25 -4.57
N GLY A 243 -14.79 20.55 -4.39
CA GLY A 243 -16.05 21.29 -4.52
C GLY A 243 -16.00 22.27 -5.68
N ARG A 244 -17.17 22.74 -6.12
CA ARG A 244 -17.28 23.87 -7.04
C ARG A 244 -17.58 25.14 -6.25
N ALA A 245 -16.91 26.23 -6.60
CA ALA A 245 -17.21 27.54 -6.01
C ALA A 245 -18.67 27.92 -6.31
N GLY A 246 -19.45 28.23 -5.27
CA GLY A 246 -20.86 28.61 -5.39
C GLY A 246 -21.87 27.48 -5.13
N ASP A 247 -21.43 26.23 -5.01
CA ASP A 247 -22.31 25.13 -4.58
C ASP A 247 -22.58 25.19 -3.06
N HIS A 248 -23.74 24.67 -2.65
CA HIS A 248 -24.15 24.66 -1.25
C HIS A 248 -23.18 23.82 -0.41
N PRO A 249 -22.72 24.28 0.77
CA PRO A 249 -21.73 23.59 1.61
C PRO A 249 -22.27 22.33 2.31
N ALA A 250 -23.41 21.79 1.84
CA ALA A 250 -23.99 20.59 2.41
C ALA A 250 -23.19 19.36 1.93
N PRO A 251 -22.85 18.41 2.81
CA PRO A 251 -22.00 17.31 2.42
C PRO A 251 -22.63 16.47 1.29
N GLY A 252 -21.84 16.09 0.29
CA GLY A 252 -22.28 15.26 -0.85
C GLY A 252 -22.76 13.85 -0.44
N ALA A 253 -23.37 13.09 -1.35
CA ALA A 253 -23.84 11.73 -1.05
C ALA A 253 -22.70 10.80 -0.55
N VAL A 254 -21.51 10.96 -1.12
CA VAL A 254 -20.31 10.20 -0.75
C VAL A 254 -19.70 10.71 0.56
N GLU A 255 -19.77 12.01 0.86
CA GLU A 255 -19.33 12.58 2.14
C GLU A 255 -20.25 12.21 3.31
N ARG A 256 -21.56 12.10 3.04
CA ARG A 256 -22.56 11.64 4.01
C ARG A 256 -22.45 10.15 4.31
N ALA A 257 -21.91 9.36 3.38
CA ALA A 257 -21.54 7.99 3.65
C ALA A 257 -20.39 8.00 4.67
N ARG A 258 -20.71 7.63 5.91
CA ARG A 258 -19.89 7.57 7.14
C ARG A 258 -18.56 6.76 7.06
N ALA A 259 -18.01 6.56 5.88
CA ALA A 259 -16.87 5.70 5.58
C ALA A 259 -15.55 6.48 5.35
N ILE A 260 -15.55 7.82 5.38
CA ILE A 260 -14.30 8.58 5.51
C ILE A 260 -13.76 8.31 6.91
N LYS A 261 -12.84 7.35 7.01
CA LYS A 261 -12.20 6.99 8.27
C LYS A 261 -11.49 8.24 8.84
N PRO A 262 -11.66 8.57 10.13
CA PRO A 262 -11.04 9.75 10.74
C PRO A 262 -9.51 9.75 10.73
N SER A 263 -8.88 8.63 10.33
CA SER A 263 -7.43 8.44 10.23
C SER A 263 -6.82 8.83 8.88
N ILE A 264 -7.62 9.18 7.85
CA ILE A 264 -7.09 9.66 6.56
C ILE A 264 -6.88 11.18 6.65
N PRO A 265 -5.65 11.69 6.43
CA PRO A 265 -5.42 13.13 6.44
C PRO A 265 -6.19 13.80 5.31
N LEU A 266 -7.14 14.67 5.67
CA LEU A 266 -7.84 15.56 4.75
C LEU A 266 -6.88 16.68 4.36
N LEU A 267 -6.49 16.75 3.08
CA LEU A 267 -5.56 17.79 2.63
C LEU A 267 -6.25 19.13 2.29
N GLY A 268 -7.57 19.23 2.50
CA GLY A 268 -8.35 20.46 2.36
C GLY A 268 -9.55 20.33 1.42
N PHE A 269 -10.40 21.37 1.46
CA PHE A 269 -11.47 21.59 0.49
C PHE A 269 -10.90 22.44 -0.64
N HIS A 270 -10.95 21.95 -1.88
CA HIS A 270 -10.54 22.73 -3.04
C HIS A 270 -11.76 23.15 -3.85
N CYS A 271 -12.00 24.46 -3.92
CA CYS A 271 -13.06 25.04 -4.73
C CYS A 271 -12.52 25.35 -6.13
N ILE A 272 -13.01 24.64 -7.14
CA ILE A 272 -12.77 24.98 -8.54
C ILE A 272 -13.67 26.19 -8.88
N PRO A 273 -13.13 27.31 -9.41
CA PRO A 273 -13.92 28.46 -9.82
C PRO A 273 -14.91 28.16 -10.94
#